data_AF-A0AAP0S9G1-F1
#
_entry.id   AF-A0AAP0S9G1-F1
#
_cell.length_a   1.000
_cell.length_b   1.000
_cell.length_c   1.000
_cell.angle_alpha   90.00
_cell.angle_beta   90.00
_cell.angle_gamma   90.00
#
_symmetry.space_group_name_H-M   'P 1'
#
loop_
_entity.id
_entity.type
_entity.pdbx_description
1 polymer ?
#
loop_
_entity_poly.entity_id
_entity_poly.type
_entity_poly.pdbx_seq_one_letter_code
_entity_poly.pdbx_strand_id
1 'polypeptide(L)'
;MVVGLFDVRLNLKGKNGGCLVLELNSEVLSANSTVFADLILDCRKGLSSSAAASKICRIEVPDVENLGVFRETIELMFEEDITKRLLKSGVYRSIDILEVSAGIMFTKGVLSCLKYLEAVPWSEEEEEKLRSLFTRFKFDDATFKDILARLYSFDSLDSQQNLARQLVWSITTSADANARNELKSLVKGLLCKSSVYEKDHSDLNKEDLYVVCQSCLGSLVSLFEESSGAVPCENVSKKETGKTLIERVSRQVDNINWLLEILLDRQMAEEFVDMWANQGELLSLHESASPMVRYELSRVSAILFIAMGNRKLHCQSEARLGLLQAWLGPMMLDFGWLQRCRKGLDMKALEEAMGQALLTLPLKQQYVLFMEWFRYFSKHGTECPNLSKAFQIWWRRSFLRGSETYAIESR
;
A
#
# COMPACT_ATOMS: atom_id res chain seq x y z
N MET A 1 -22.02 33.02 -42.53
CA MET A 1 -20.82 33.88 -42.35
C MET A 1 -21.29 35.30 -42.06
N VAL A 2 -21.48 35.64 -40.79
CA VAL A 2 -21.59 37.04 -40.37
C VAL A 2 -20.17 37.46 -40.03
N VAL A 3 -19.62 38.41 -40.79
CA VAL A 3 -18.33 39.04 -40.49
C VAL A 3 -18.55 39.83 -39.20
N GLY A 4 -18.26 39.22 -38.06
CA GLY A 4 -18.37 39.86 -36.76
C GLY A 4 -17.36 41.00 -36.68
N LEU A 5 -17.84 42.23 -36.56
CA LEU A 5 -17.00 43.37 -36.23
C LEU A 5 -16.36 43.12 -34.87
N PHE A 6 -15.04 43.00 -34.83
CA PHE A 6 -14.29 43.01 -33.59
C PHE A 6 -14.34 44.42 -33.00
N ASP A 7 -15.11 44.60 -31.94
CA ASP A 7 -15.39 45.89 -31.31
C ASP A 7 -14.84 45.99 -29.88
N VAL A 8 -14.19 44.93 -29.39
CA VAL A 8 -13.47 44.90 -28.11
C VAL A 8 -12.01 44.49 -28.34
N ARG A 9 -11.09 45.25 -27.75
CA ARG A 9 -9.67 44.91 -27.64
C ARG A 9 -9.33 44.65 -26.17
N LEU A 10 -9.04 43.39 -25.84
CA LEU A 10 -8.69 42.93 -24.51
C LEU A 10 -7.16 42.82 -24.38
N ASN A 11 -6.57 43.66 -23.53
CA ASN A 11 -5.15 43.66 -23.24
C ASN A 11 -4.88 42.93 -21.91
N LEU A 12 -4.30 41.73 -21.99
CA LEU A 12 -3.93 40.92 -20.84
C LEU A 12 -2.46 41.18 -20.50
N LYS A 13 -2.18 41.60 -19.27
CA LYS A 13 -0.81 41.77 -18.75
C LYS A 13 -0.52 40.67 -17.74
N GLY A 14 0.50 39.86 -18.00
CA GLY A 14 0.89 38.76 -17.13
C GLY A 14 1.80 39.24 -16.00
N LYS A 15 1.78 38.54 -14.85
CA LYS A 15 2.69 38.83 -13.72
C LYS A 15 4.17 38.76 -14.11
N ASN A 16 4.50 37.96 -15.13
CA ASN A 16 5.86 37.77 -15.63
C ASN A 16 6.29 38.87 -16.63
N GLY A 17 5.50 39.93 -16.80
CA GLY A 17 5.74 41.00 -17.77
C GLY A 17 5.31 40.69 -19.21
N GLY A 18 4.76 39.51 -19.47
CA GLY A 18 4.18 39.17 -20.77
C GLY A 18 2.92 39.97 -21.08
N CYS A 19 2.62 40.17 -22.37
CA CYS A 19 1.40 40.85 -22.81
C CYS A 19 0.74 40.07 -23.94
N LEU A 20 -0.59 39.95 -23.90
CA LEU A 20 -1.39 39.34 -24.95
C LEU A 20 -2.57 40.26 -25.29
N VAL A 21 -2.79 40.49 -26.57
CA VAL A 21 -3.91 41.31 -27.06
C VAL A 21 -4.85 40.43 -27.86
N LEU A 22 -6.14 40.47 -27.51
CA LEU A 22 -7.21 39.75 -28.20
C LEU A 22 -8.22 40.75 -28.76
N GLU A 23 -8.63 40.57 -30.01
CA GLU A 23 -9.70 41.33 -30.65
C GLU A 23 -10.93 40.44 -30.76
N LEU A 24 -12.03 40.87 -30.14
CA LEU A 24 -13.17 40.01 -29.82
C LEU A 24 -14.49 40.75 -30.08
N ASN A 25 -15.58 39.98 -30.19
CA ASN A 25 -16.93 40.51 -30.32
C ASN A 25 -17.57 40.72 -28.94
N SER A 26 -18.03 41.94 -28.66
CA SER A 26 -18.67 42.33 -27.41
C SER A 26 -19.95 41.54 -27.08
N GLU A 27 -20.72 41.13 -28.10
CA GLU A 27 -21.97 40.39 -27.91
C GLU A 27 -21.69 39.03 -27.28
N VAL A 28 -20.68 38.31 -27.79
CA VAL A 28 -20.30 36.99 -27.27
C VAL A 28 -19.72 37.12 -25.86
N LEU A 29 -18.87 38.11 -25.62
CA LEU A 29 -18.29 38.34 -24.29
C LEU A 29 -19.37 38.68 -23.25
N SER A 30 -20.29 39.59 -23.58
CA SER A 30 -21.35 40.05 -22.67
C SER A 30 -22.39 38.95 -22.41
N ALA A 31 -22.67 38.10 -23.41
CA ALA A 31 -23.60 36.98 -23.24
C ALA A 31 -23.06 35.88 -22.33
N ASN A 32 -21.73 35.73 -22.24
CA ASN A 32 -21.10 34.66 -21.48
C ASN A 32 -20.55 35.09 -20.11
N SER A 33 -20.19 36.37 -19.92
CA SER A 33 -19.60 36.89 -18.68
C SER A 33 -20.24 38.20 -18.29
N THR A 34 -20.79 38.24 -17.08
CA THR A 34 -21.35 39.47 -16.47
C THR A 34 -20.26 40.51 -16.23
N VAL A 35 -19.06 40.09 -15.84
CA VAL A 35 -17.90 40.98 -15.65
C VAL A 35 -17.55 41.70 -16.97
N PHE A 36 -17.49 40.98 -18.09
CA PHE A 36 -17.25 41.63 -19.37
C PHE A 36 -18.44 42.49 -19.82
N ALA A 37 -19.68 42.08 -19.56
CA ALA A 37 -20.85 42.90 -19.86
C ALA A 37 -20.78 44.27 -19.16
N ASP A 38 -20.46 44.28 -17.87
CA ASP A 38 -20.33 45.51 -17.08
C ASP A 38 -19.15 46.38 -17.55
N LEU A 39 -17.98 45.77 -17.76
CA LEU A 39 -16.79 46.47 -18.26
C LEU A 39 -17.01 47.10 -19.64
N ILE A 40 -17.71 46.40 -20.55
CA ILE A 40 -18.04 46.91 -21.89
C ILE A 40 -19.05 48.06 -21.79
N LEU A 41 -20.05 47.96 -20.92
CA LEU A 41 -21.03 49.03 -20.69
C LEU A 41 -20.35 50.30 -20.17
N ASP A 42 -19.47 50.19 -19.18
CA ASP A 42 -18.79 51.35 -18.60
C ASP A 42 -17.77 51.98 -19.55
N CYS A 43 -17.04 51.15 -20.29
CA CYS A 43 -16.18 51.58 -21.39
C CYS A 43 -16.96 52.39 -22.43
N ARG A 44 -18.15 51.93 -22.84
CA ARG A 44 -19.01 52.63 -23.81
C ARG A 44 -19.58 53.94 -23.27
N LYS A 45 -19.96 54.01 -21.98
CA LYS A 45 -20.41 55.27 -21.34
C LYS A 45 -19.32 56.34 -21.34
N GLY A 46 -18.06 55.98 -21.09
CA GLY A 46 -16.94 56.91 -21.14
C GLY A 46 -16.65 57.46 -22.55
N LEU A 47 -16.94 56.66 -23.59
CA LEU A 47 -16.66 56.99 -25.00
C LEU A 47 -17.67 57.95 -25.63
N SER A 48 -18.89 58.08 -25.09
CA SER A 48 -19.94 58.99 -25.57
C SER A 48 -19.62 60.50 -25.42
N SER A 49 -18.50 60.85 -24.78
CA SER A 49 -18.05 62.24 -24.60
C SER A 49 -17.16 62.79 -25.74
N SER A 50 -16.84 62.00 -26.77
CA SER A 50 -15.96 62.43 -27.86
C SER A 50 -16.40 61.84 -29.21
N ALA A 51 -16.45 62.68 -30.24
CA ALA A 51 -17.10 62.43 -31.53
C ALA A 51 -16.48 61.31 -32.40
N ALA A 52 -17.35 60.68 -33.18
CA ALA A 52 -17.18 60.11 -34.53
C ALA A 52 -15.88 59.35 -34.88
N ALA A 53 -15.77 58.10 -34.43
CA ALA A 53 -15.12 56.98 -35.14
C ALA A 53 -15.58 55.69 -34.47
N SER A 54 -15.59 54.54 -35.16
CA SER A 54 -15.94 53.24 -34.57
C SER A 54 -14.98 52.91 -33.42
N LYS A 55 -15.37 53.29 -32.19
CA LYS A 55 -14.51 53.24 -31.02
C LYS A 55 -14.52 51.83 -30.44
N ILE A 56 -13.50 51.06 -30.81
CA ILE A 56 -13.17 49.78 -30.19
C ILE A 56 -13.04 50.00 -28.68
N CYS A 57 -13.82 49.26 -27.89
CA CYS A 57 -13.71 49.29 -26.44
C CYS A 57 -12.42 48.60 -26.00
N ARG A 58 -11.63 49.26 -25.14
CA ARG A 58 -10.36 48.72 -24.63
C ARG A 58 -10.51 48.31 -23.18
N ILE A 59 -10.23 47.05 -22.90
CA ILE A 59 -10.27 46.48 -21.54
C ILE A 59 -8.86 46.00 -21.20
N GLU A 60 -8.35 46.43 -20.05
CA GLU A 60 -7.06 45.94 -19.52
C GLU A 60 -7.30 45.00 -18.35
N VAL A 61 -6.66 43.82 -18.38
CA VAL A 61 -6.66 42.86 -17.27
C VAL A 61 -5.22 42.75 -16.77
N PRO A 62 -4.88 43.37 -15.62
CA PRO A 62 -3.57 43.25 -15.02
C PRO A 62 -3.38 41.90 -14.31
N ASP A 63 -2.12 41.58 -14.00
CA ASP A 63 -1.69 40.48 -13.12
C ASP A 63 -2.24 39.09 -13.45
N VAL A 64 -2.38 38.78 -14.73
CA VAL A 64 -2.81 37.45 -15.20
C VAL A 64 -1.73 36.42 -14.89
N GLU A 65 -2.09 35.35 -14.18
CA GLU A 65 -1.13 34.30 -13.80
C GLU A 65 -0.67 33.49 -15.01
N ASN A 66 -1.62 33.06 -15.85
CA ASN A 66 -1.31 32.30 -17.06
C ASN A 66 -2.09 32.87 -18.27
N LEU A 67 -1.38 33.64 -19.09
CA LEU A 67 -1.94 34.26 -20.31
C LEU A 67 -2.50 33.22 -21.30
N GLY A 68 -1.91 32.03 -21.36
CA GLY A 68 -2.36 30.95 -22.24
C GLY A 68 -3.70 30.37 -21.79
N VAL A 69 -3.86 30.10 -20.49
CA VAL A 69 -5.13 29.62 -19.92
C VAL A 69 -6.22 30.66 -20.12
N PHE A 70 -5.88 31.93 -19.87
CA PHE A 70 -6.85 33.01 -20.00
C PHE A 70 -7.34 33.13 -21.44
N ARG A 71 -6.42 33.10 -22.41
CA ARG A 71 -6.76 33.07 -23.83
C ARG A 71 -7.69 31.90 -24.17
N GLU A 72 -7.32 30.69 -23.76
CA GLU A 72 -8.13 29.49 -24.02
C GLU A 72 -9.54 29.62 -23.41
N THR A 73 -9.64 30.16 -22.20
CA THR A 73 -10.92 30.38 -21.53
C THR A 73 -11.81 31.35 -22.30
N ILE A 74 -11.22 32.40 -22.89
CA ILE A 74 -11.94 33.32 -23.77
C ILE A 74 -12.35 32.64 -25.07
N GLU A 75 -11.47 31.84 -25.68
CA GLU A 75 -11.80 31.08 -26.89
C GLU A 75 -13.00 30.13 -26.65
N LEU A 76 -13.13 29.54 -25.46
CA LEU A 76 -14.29 28.70 -25.10
C LEU A 76 -15.63 29.44 -25.11
N MET A 77 -15.65 30.77 -24.95
CA MET A 77 -16.90 31.55 -25.05
C MET A 77 -17.47 31.56 -26.47
N PHE A 78 -16.62 31.32 -27.47
CA PHE A 78 -17.00 31.27 -28.89
C PHE A 78 -17.32 29.85 -29.36
N GLU A 79 -17.09 28.84 -28.53
CA GLU A 79 -17.31 27.45 -28.91
C GLU A 79 -18.71 26.95 -28.59
N GLU A 80 -19.26 26.19 -29.53
CA GLU A 80 -20.55 25.52 -29.38
C GLU A 80 -20.47 24.39 -28.34
N ASP A 81 -19.39 23.59 -28.39
CA ASP A 81 -19.15 22.43 -27.52
C ASP A 81 -17.86 22.59 -26.69
N ILE A 82 -18.03 23.20 -25.52
CA ILE A 82 -16.97 23.41 -24.53
C ILE A 82 -16.43 22.07 -24.00
N THR A 83 -17.31 21.09 -23.78
CA THR A 83 -16.95 19.78 -23.20
C THR A 83 -15.93 19.05 -24.07
N LYS A 84 -16.13 19.07 -25.39
CA LYS A 84 -15.20 18.47 -26.36
C LYS A 84 -13.81 19.12 -26.34
N ARG A 85 -13.73 20.43 -26.07
CA ARG A 85 -12.45 21.13 -25.92
C ARG A 85 -11.76 20.75 -24.61
N LEU A 86 -12.50 20.70 -23.51
CA LEU A 86 -11.98 20.28 -22.20
C LEU A 86 -11.41 18.86 -22.23
N LEU A 87 -12.12 17.93 -22.90
CA LEU A 87 -11.64 16.56 -23.13
C LEU A 87 -10.27 16.50 -23.84
N LYS A 88 -9.99 17.42 -24.77
CA LYS A 88 -8.71 17.48 -25.48
C LYS A 88 -7.60 18.11 -24.63
N SER A 89 -7.96 19.07 -23.78
CA SER A 89 -7.01 19.78 -22.93
C SER A 89 -6.60 18.98 -21.69
N GLY A 90 -7.43 18.02 -21.26
CA GLY A 90 -7.18 17.17 -20.10
C GLY A 90 -7.58 17.82 -18.77
N VAL A 91 -7.49 17.05 -17.70
CA VAL A 91 -7.97 17.41 -16.36
C VAL A 91 -7.16 18.57 -15.78
N TYR A 92 -5.84 18.44 -15.69
CA TYR A 92 -4.97 19.49 -15.14
C TYR A 92 -5.23 20.89 -15.73
N ARG A 93 -5.40 20.96 -17.06
CA ARG A 93 -5.69 22.20 -17.78
C ARG A 93 -7.12 22.68 -17.56
N SER A 94 -8.08 21.76 -17.48
CA SER A 94 -9.47 22.09 -17.19
C SER A 94 -9.65 22.71 -15.80
N ILE A 95 -8.81 22.34 -14.83
CA ILE A 95 -8.77 22.98 -13.51
C ILE A 95 -8.30 24.44 -13.63
N ASP A 96 -7.28 24.73 -14.44
CA ASP A 96 -6.84 26.12 -14.69
C ASP A 96 -7.93 26.94 -15.37
N ILE A 97 -8.62 26.34 -16.35
CA ILE A 97 -9.73 27.00 -17.07
C ILE A 97 -10.90 27.26 -16.11
N LEU A 98 -11.19 26.33 -15.20
CA LEU A 98 -12.22 26.52 -14.17
C LEU A 98 -11.88 27.71 -13.27
N GLU A 99 -10.62 27.85 -12.85
CA GLU A 99 -10.16 28.99 -12.06
C GLU A 99 -10.42 30.33 -12.77
N VAL A 100 -9.97 30.45 -14.02
CA VAL A 100 -10.17 31.66 -14.80
C VAL A 100 -11.65 31.91 -15.06
N SER A 101 -12.40 30.86 -15.39
CA SER A 101 -13.85 30.93 -15.64
C SER A 101 -14.61 31.44 -14.41
N ALA A 102 -14.24 30.98 -13.22
CA ALA A 102 -14.81 31.47 -11.97
C ALA A 102 -14.44 32.94 -11.73
N GLY A 103 -13.19 33.32 -11.96
CA GLY A 103 -12.70 34.69 -11.78
C GLY A 103 -13.38 35.73 -12.69
N ILE A 104 -13.71 35.36 -13.92
CA ILE A 104 -14.41 36.24 -14.88
C ILE A 104 -15.94 36.04 -14.88
N MET A 105 -16.49 35.25 -13.96
CA MET A 105 -17.91 34.89 -13.89
C MET A 105 -18.48 34.30 -15.19
N PHE A 106 -17.69 33.48 -15.89
CA PHE A 106 -18.12 32.73 -17.06
C PHE A 106 -18.94 31.49 -16.64
N THR A 107 -20.23 31.70 -16.36
CA THR A 107 -21.11 30.68 -15.77
C THR A 107 -21.19 29.39 -16.60
N LYS A 108 -21.36 29.50 -17.93
CA LYS A 108 -21.41 28.32 -18.83
C LYS A 108 -20.10 27.53 -18.81
N GLY A 109 -18.96 28.23 -18.76
CA GLY A 109 -17.62 27.63 -18.65
C GLY A 109 -17.42 26.91 -17.33
N VAL A 110 -17.79 27.54 -16.21
CA VAL A 110 -17.74 26.92 -14.87
C VAL A 110 -18.55 25.63 -14.84
N LEU A 111 -19.82 25.66 -15.27
CA LEU A 111 -20.68 24.47 -15.29
C LEU A 111 -20.13 23.36 -16.18
N SER A 112 -19.58 23.71 -17.34
CA SER A 112 -18.99 22.75 -18.28
C SER A 112 -17.70 22.14 -17.73
N CYS A 113 -16.87 22.92 -17.04
CA CYS A 113 -15.66 22.42 -16.38
C CYS A 113 -16.01 21.49 -15.22
N LEU A 114 -16.95 21.87 -14.36
CA LEU A 114 -17.39 21.01 -13.25
C LEU A 114 -17.97 19.70 -13.76
N LYS A 115 -18.86 19.74 -14.75
CA LYS A 115 -19.43 18.53 -15.37
C LYS A 115 -18.38 17.62 -15.99
N TYR A 116 -17.35 18.18 -16.62
CA TYR A 116 -16.24 17.41 -17.16
C TYR A 116 -15.41 16.76 -16.04
N LEU A 117 -15.03 17.53 -15.02
CA LEU A 117 -14.20 17.07 -13.90
C LEU A 117 -14.92 15.97 -13.08
N GLU A 118 -16.22 16.09 -12.89
CA GLU A 118 -17.06 15.07 -12.26
C GLU A 118 -16.99 13.72 -12.98
N ALA A 119 -16.94 13.74 -14.32
CA ALA A 119 -17.04 12.56 -15.17
C ALA A 119 -15.70 11.83 -15.45
N VAL A 120 -14.57 12.37 -15.00
CA VAL A 120 -13.24 11.83 -15.31
C VAL A 120 -12.43 11.48 -14.06
N PRO A 121 -11.54 10.46 -14.11
CA PRO A 121 -10.60 10.18 -13.03
C PRO A 121 -9.54 11.28 -12.92
N TRP A 122 -8.95 11.42 -11.74
CA TRP A 122 -7.91 12.41 -11.45
C TRP A 122 -6.65 11.73 -10.96
N SER A 123 -5.49 12.29 -11.29
CA SER A 123 -4.23 11.93 -10.63
C SER A 123 -4.14 12.57 -9.23
N GLU A 124 -3.19 12.13 -8.41
CA GLU A 124 -2.97 12.76 -7.10
C GLU A 124 -2.60 14.25 -7.19
N GLU A 125 -1.81 14.63 -8.20
CA GLU A 125 -1.44 16.02 -8.46
C GLU A 125 -2.67 16.86 -8.84
N GLU A 126 -3.57 16.29 -9.65
CA GLU A 126 -4.80 16.93 -10.06
C GLU A 126 -5.80 17.06 -8.90
N GLU A 127 -5.89 16.05 -8.03
CA GLU A 127 -6.68 16.12 -6.80
C GLU A 127 -6.19 17.24 -5.88
N GLU A 128 -4.88 17.35 -5.66
CA GLU A 128 -4.34 18.38 -4.78
C GLU A 128 -4.58 19.78 -5.35
N LYS A 129 -4.43 19.92 -6.66
CA LYS A 129 -4.77 21.17 -7.35
C LYS A 129 -6.26 21.50 -7.21
N LEU A 130 -7.16 20.52 -7.34
CA LEU A 130 -8.59 20.70 -7.08
C LEU A 130 -8.85 21.14 -5.64
N ARG A 131 -8.23 20.49 -4.63
CA ARG A 131 -8.35 20.91 -3.22
C ARG A 131 -7.92 22.37 -3.05
N SER A 132 -6.77 22.75 -3.62
CA SER A 132 -6.28 24.13 -3.56
C SER A 132 -7.25 25.14 -4.20
N LEU A 133 -7.89 24.77 -5.31
CA LEU A 133 -8.88 25.60 -5.99
C LEU A 133 -10.14 25.80 -5.12
N PHE A 134 -10.68 24.72 -4.57
CA PHE A 134 -11.91 24.75 -3.78
C PHE A 134 -11.75 25.46 -2.42
N THR A 135 -10.53 25.59 -1.90
CA THR A 135 -10.27 26.46 -0.74
C THR A 135 -10.32 27.95 -1.09
N ARG A 136 -10.01 28.32 -2.34
CA ARG A 136 -9.97 29.72 -2.82
C ARG A 136 -11.30 30.21 -3.38
N PHE A 137 -12.05 29.33 -4.04
CA PHE A 137 -13.31 29.66 -4.71
C PHE A 137 -14.48 28.92 -4.06
N LYS A 138 -15.58 29.65 -3.82
CA LYS A 138 -16.85 29.06 -3.40
C LYS A 138 -17.74 28.87 -4.62
N PHE A 139 -18.13 27.63 -4.88
CA PHE A 139 -19.10 27.27 -5.90
C PHE A 139 -20.47 26.98 -5.25
N ASP A 140 -21.52 26.83 -6.05
CA ASP A 140 -22.87 26.49 -5.56
C ASP A 140 -23.01 24.99 -5.27
N ASP A 141 -23.34 24.64 -4.02
CA ASP A 141 -23.15 23.32 -3.39
C ASP A 141 -23.82 22.18 -4.16
N ALA A 142 -24.91 22.47 -4.86
CA ALA A 142 -25.66 21.48 -5.63
C ALA A 142 -24.89 20.92 -6.85
N THR A 143 -24.01 21.70 -7.47
CA THR A 143 -23.40 21.33 -8.76
C THR A 143 -22.03 20.64 -8.61
N PHE A 144 -21.38 20.75 -7.45
CA PHE A 144 -20.05 20.16 -7.21
C PHE A 144 -20.01 19.19 -6.03
N LYS A 145 -21.18 18.79 -5.52
CA LYS A 145 -21.32 17.83 -4.42
C LYS A 145 -20.58 16.52 -4.68
N ASP A 146 -20.69 15.95 -5.88
CA ASP A 146 -20.04 14.68 -6.21
C ASP A 146 -18.52 14.83 -6.33
N ILE A 147 -18.04 16.00 -6.76
CA ILE A 147 -16.61 16.33 -6.75
C ILE A 147 -16.10 16.42 -5.31
N LEU A 148 -16.84 17.09 -4.42
CA LEU A 148 -16.49 17.15 -3.00
C LEU A 148 -16.49 15.77 -2.35
N ALA A 149 -17.48 14.92 -2.65
CA ALA A 149 -17.55 13.56 -2.11
C ALA A 149 -16.37 12.68 -2.56
N ARG A 150 -15.80 12.96 -3.74
CA ARG A 150 -14.57 12.31 -4.22
C ARG A 150 -13.30 12.86 -3.56
N LEU A 151 -13.23 14.18 -3.32
CA LEU A 151 -12.05 14.84 -2.75
C LEU A 151 -11.94 14.68 -1.23
N TYR A 152 -13.07 14.71 -0.56
CA TYR A 152 -13.21 14.63 0.88
C TYR A 152 -14.04 13.39 1.19
N SER A 153 -13.39 12.38 1.75
CA SER A 153 -14.10 11.23 2.30
C SER A 153 -14.86 11.70 3.54
N PHE A 154 -16.11 12.11 3.35
CA PHE A 154 -17.02 12.38 4.47
C PHE A 154 -17.51 11.05 5.03
N ASP A 155 -17.10 10.79 6.26
CA ASP A 155 -17.76 9.92 7.23
C ASP A 155 -17.97 8.44 6.84
N SER A 156 -16.97 7.65 7.22
CA SER A 156 -17.20 6.49 8.09
C SER A 156 -15.82 6.04 8.61
N LEU A 157 -15.38 6.63 9.72
CA LEU A 157 -14.15 6.21 10.43
C LEU A 157 -14.15 4.69 10.66
N ASP A 158 -15.32 4.07 10.85
CA ASP A 158 -15.48 2.63 11.14
C ASP A 158 -15.26 1.71 9.91
N SER A 159 -15.55 2.18 8.69
CA SER A 159 -15.44 1.34 7.48
C SER A 159 -14.02 1.28 6.93
N GLN A 160 -13.23 2.34 7.12
CA GLN A 160 -11.83 2.38 6.71
C GLN A 160 -10.93 1.63 7.70
N GLN A 161 -11.21 1.70 9.01
CA GLN A 161 -10.43 1.01 10.05
C GLN A 161 -10.37 -0.52 9.85
N ASN A 162 -11.38 -1.12 9.22
CA ASN A 162 -11.45 -2.56 8.97
C ASN A 162 -11.11 -2.98 7.53
N LEU A 163 -10.78 -2.06 6.63
CA LEU A 163 -10.59 -2.39 5.22
C LEU A 163 -9.43 -3.37 5.01
N ALA A 164 -8.28 -3.11 5.66
CA ALA A 164 -7.13 -4.00 5.59
C ALA A 164 -7.49 -5.41 6.07
N ARG A 165 -8.22 -5.51 7.19
CA ARG A 165 -8.74 -6.78 7.70
C ARG A 165 -9.65 -7.48 6.69
N GLN A 166 -10.60 -6.77 6.10
CA GLN A 166 -11.55 -7.34 5.15
C GLN A 166 -10.87 -7.83 3.88
N LEU A 167 -9.91 -7.07 3.34
CA LEU A 167 -9.12 -7.47 2.18
C LEU A 167 -8.31 -8.73 2.49
N VAL A 168 -7.58 -8.70 3.61
CA VAL A 168 -6.74 -9.81 4.05
C VAL A 168 -7.57 -11.07 4.31
N TRP A 169 -8.70 -10.94 5.01
CA TRP A 169 -9.65 -12.03 5.26
C TRP A 169 -10.22 -12.62 3.97
N SER A 170 -10.63 -11.77 3.03
CA SER A 170 -11.19 -12.21 1.75
C SER A 170 -10.18 -13.00 0.92
N ILE A 171 -8.90 -12.63 1.01
CA ILE A 171 -7.80 -13.33 0.32
C ILE A 171 -7.51 -14.67 0.99
N THR A 172 -7.39 -14.72 2.32
CA THR A 172 -7.07 -15.96 3.05
C THR A 172 -8.18 -17.00 2.96
N THR A 173 -9.45 -16.56 2.83
CA THR A 173 -10.62 -17.45 2.66
C THR A 173 -11.01 -17.73 1.21
N SER A 174 -10.32 -17.13 0.23
CA SER A 174 -10.59 -17.33 -1.20
C SER A 174 -10.38 -18.78 -1.65
N ALA A 175 -11.36 -19.31 -2.40
CA ALA A 175 -11.30 -20.65 -2.99
C ALA A 175 -10.42 -20.74 -4.26
N ASP A 176 -10.41 -19.68 -5.07
CA ASP A 176 -9.71 -19.62 -6.35
C ASP A 176 -8.22 -19.31 -6.16
N ALA A 177 -7.34 -20.13 -6.75
CA ALA A 177 -5.90 -19.99 -6.54
C ALA A 177 -5.29 -18.82 -7.31
N ASN A 178 -5.77 -18.55 -8.52
CA ASN A 178 -5.21 -17.52 -9.39
C ASN A 178 -5.59 -16.14 -8.88
N ALA A 179 -6.88 -15.92 -8.62
CA ALA A 179 -7.38 -14.67 -8.04
C ALA A 179 -6.72 -14.39 -6.69
N ARG A 180 -6.56 -15.41 -5.84
CA ARG A 180 -5.87 -15.24 -4.55
C ARG A 180 -4.42 -14.79 -4.73
N ASN A 181 -3.68 -15.37 -5.67
CA ASN A 181 -2.27 -15.02 -5.89
C ASN A 181 -2.11 -13.60 -6.45
N GLU A 182 -2.96 -13.18 -7.39
CA GLU A 182 -2.98 -11.81 -7.91
C GLU A 182 -3.33 -10.80 -6.81
N LEU A 183 -4.38 -11.07 -6.04
CA LEU A 183 -4.80 -10.21 -4.93
C LEU A 183 -3.77 -10.16 -3.80
N LYS A 184 -3.07 -11.27 -3.51
CA LYS A 184 -1.95 -11.29 -2.54
C LYS A 184 -0.84 -10.32 -2.96
N SER A 185 -0.49 -10.29 -4.24
CA SER A 185 0.53 -9.37 -4.77
C SER A 185 0.08 -7.91 -4.65
N LEU A 186 -1.15 -7.61 -5.08
CA LEU A 186 -1.74 -6.28 -5.01
C LEU A 186 -1.82 -5.77 -3.57
N VAL A 187 -2.47 -6.52 -2.68
CA VAL A 187 -2.69 -6.10 -1.29
C VAL A 187 -1.37 -6.03 -0.52
N LYS A 188 -0.41 -6.92 -0.79
CA LYS A 188 0.93 -6.78 -0.22
C LYS A 188 1.59 -5.47 -0.65
N GLY A 189 1.50 -5.10 -1.92
CA GLY A 189 2.02 -3.82 -2.43
C GLY A 189 1.38 -2.59 -1.80
N LEU A 190 0.11 -2.67 -1.42
CA LEU A 190 -0.63 -1.61 -0.73
C LEU A 190 -0.29 -1.53 0.77
N LEU A 191 -0.10 -2.68 1.44
CA LEU A 191 0.11 -2.74 2.89
C LEU A 191 1.58 -2.63 3.31
N CYS A 192 2.52 -3.04 2.46
CA CYS A 192 3.95 -2.92 2.72
C CYS A 192 4.45 -1.49 2.43
N LYS A 193 5.60 -1.13 3.01
CA LYS A 193 6.28 0.16 2.80
C LYS A 193 6.76 0.25 1.34
N SER A 194 5.91 0.78 0.46
CA SER A 194 6.31 1.23 -0.87
C SER A 194 7.01 2.58 -0.75
N SER A 195 8.22 2.70 -1.30
CA SER A 195 8.96 3.98 -1.36
C SER A 195 8.27 5.06 -2.20
N VAL A 196 7.17 4.73 -2.88
CA VAL A 196 6.40 5.64 -3.74
C VAL A 196 5.28 6.34 -2.97
N TYR A 197 4.86 5.79 -1.82
CA TYR A 197 3.75 6.31 -1.02
C TYR A 197 4.20 6.50 0.44
N GLU A 198 5.09 7.47 0.68
CA GLU A 198 5.34 8.03 2.02
C GLU A 198 4.18 8.97 2.43
N LYS A 199 2.93 8.53 2.29
CA LYS A 199 1.86 9.05 3.13
C LYS A 199 1.89 8.21 4.39
N ASP A 200 1.90 8.86 5.55
CA ASP A 200 1.74 8.23 6.85
C ASP A 200 0.39 7.49 6.85
N HIS A 201 0.37 6.26 6.32
CA HIS A 201 -0.74 5.34 6.47
C HIS A 201 -0.71 4.87 7.92
N SER A 202 -1.25 5.73 8.80
CA SER A 202 -1.42 5.56 10.23
C SER A 202 -2.36 4.40 10.60
N ASP A 203 -3.04 3.80 9.62
CA ASP A 203 -4.29 3.06 9.90
C ASP A 203 -4.18 1.54 9.67
N LEU A 204 -2.98 0.97 9.65
CA LEU A 204 -2.86 -0.50 9.69
C LEU A 204 -2.90 -0.96 11.15
N ASN A 205 -4.11 -1.30 11.61
CA ASN A 205 -4.32 -1.84 12.95
C ASN A 205 -3.64 -3.22 13.09
N LYS A 206 -2.70 -3.33 14.03
CA LYS A 206 -1.92 -4.55 14.28
C LYS A 206 -2.83 -5.69 14.70
N GLU A 207 -3.75 -5.40 15.61
CA GLU A 207 -4.71 -6.31 16.21
C GLU A 207 -5.58 -6.99 15.16
N ASP A 208 -6.01 -6.25 14.13
CA ASP A 208 -6.84 -6.78 13.05
C ASP A 208 -6.13 -7.82 12.19
N LEU A 209 -4.84 -7.64 11.91
CA LEU A 209 -4.04 -8.64 11.20
C LEU A 209 -3.83 -9.89 12.06
N TYR A 210 -3.66 -9.72 13.36
CA TYR A 210 -3.51 -10.83 14.29
C TYR A 210 -4.77 -11.68 14.42
N VAL A 211 -5.97 -11.09 14.35
CA VAL A 211 -7.23 -11.85 14.26
C VAL A 211 -7.22 -12.77 13.04
N VAL A 212 -6.76 -12.29 11.88
CA VAL A 212 -6.67 -13.15 10.69
C VAL A 212 -5.58 -14.21 10.85
N CYS A 213 -4.45 -13.88 11.49
CA CYS A 213 -3.40 -14.86 11.81
C CYS A 213 -3.92 -15.98 12.71
N GLN A 214 -4.67 -15.65 13.77
CA GLN A 214 -5.28 -16.62 14.68
C GLN A 214 -6.27 -17.54 13.94
N SER A 215 -7.14 -16.98 13.11
CA SER A 215 -8.05 -17.78 12.29
C SER A 215 -7.30 -18.68 11.31
N CYS A 216 -6.17 -18.20 10.77
CA CYS A 216 -5.34 -18.98 9.88
C CYS A 216 -4.64 -20.13 10.60
N LEU A 217 -4.15 -19.92 11.83
CA LEU A 217 -3.55 -20.96 12.65
C LEU A 217 -4.59 -21.99 13.10
N GLY A 218 -5.77 -21.56 13.55
CA GLY A 218 -6.87 -22.47 13.89
C GLY A 218 -7.32 -23.34 12.71
N SER A 219 -7.35 -22.76 11.49
CA SER A 219 -7.62 -23.54 10.27
C SER A 219 -6.49 -24.52 9.92
N LEU A 220 -5.24 -24.20 10.29
CA LEU A 220 -4.11 -25.10 10.07
C LEU A 220 -4.16 -26.28 11.06
N VAL A 221 -4.50 -26.02 12.32
CA VAL A 221 -4.72 -27.04 13.35
C VAL A 221 -5.77 -28.04 12.89
N SER A 222 -6.95 -27.57 12.47
CA SER A 222 -8.03 -28.47 12.04
C SER A 222 -7.67 -29.33 10.81
N LEU A 223 -6.86 -28.81 9.88
CA LEU A 223 -6.34 -29.59 8.76
C LEU A 223 -5.35 -30.68 9.21
N PHE A 224 -4.54 -30.41 10.24
CA PHE A 224 -3.64 -31.42 10.82
C PHE A 224 -4.40 -32.46 11.64
N GLU A 225 -5.46 -32.09 12.35
CA GLU A 225 -6.35 -33.03 13.04
C GLU A 225 -7.01 -33.99 12.05
N GLU A 226 -7.51 -33.49 10.91
CA GLU A 226 -8.04 -34.32 9.81
C GLU A 226 -6.99 -35.32 9.32
N SER A 227 -5.73 -34.90 9.23
CA SER A 227 -4.61 -35.78 8.82
C SER A 227 -4.34 -36.91 9.80
N SER A 228 -4.59 -36.68 11.09
CA SER A 228 -4.36 -37.65 12.17
C SER A 228 -5.53 -38.62 12.36
N GLY A 229 -6.65 -38.41 11.66
CA GLY A 229 -7.87 -39.23 11.79
C GLY A 229 -8.67 -38.94 13.06
N ALA A 230 -8.38 -37.84 13.76
CA ALA A 230 -9.00 -37.49 15.05
C ALA A 230 -10.45 -36.96 14.91
N VAL A 231 -10.82 -36.36 13.77
CA VAL A 231 -12.15 -35.77 13.55
C VAL A 231 -12.61 -35.94 12.09
N PRO A 232 -13.81 -36.49 11.81
CA PRO A 232 -14.45 -36.38 10.50
C PRO A 232 -14.99 -34.95 10.32
N CYS A 233 -14.45 -34.19 9.35
CA CYS A 233 -14.92 -32.82 9.10
C CYS A 233 -16.23 -32.85 8.28
N GLU A 234 -17.38 -32.61 8.92
CA GLU A 234 -18.71 -32.62 8.26
C GLU A 234 -18.98 -31.41 7.33
N ASN A 235 -18.07 -30.42 7.28
CA ASN A 235 -18.33 -29.12 6.62
C ASN A 235 -17.44 -28.81 5.41
N VAL A 236 -16.89 -29.83 4.73
CA VAL A 236 -16.11 -29.58 3.50
C VAL A 236 -17.06 -29.10 2.40
N SER A 237 -16.92 -27.83 1.99
CA SER A 237 -17.69 -27.28 0.88
C SER A 237 -17.46 -28.14 -0.39
N LYS A 238 -18.50 -28.38 -1.20
CA LYS A 238 -18.46 -29.28 -2.37
C LYS A 238 -17.30 -28.99 -3.36
N LYS A 239 -16.72 -27.77 -3.35
CA LYS A 239 -15.56 -27.35 -4.16
C LYS A 239 -14.19 -27.77 -3.57
N GLU A 240 -14.07 -28.00 -2.27
CA GLU A 240 -12.83 -28.43 -1.62
C GLU A 240 -12.59 -29.94 -1.69
N THR A 241 -13.63 -30.72 -1.98
CA THR A 241 -13.59 -32.19 -2.15
C THR A 241 -12.61 -32.68 -3.22
N GLY A 242 -12.23 -31.82 -4.18
CA GLY A 242 -11.30 -32.17 -5.26
C GLY A 242 -9.81 -31.93 -4.92
N LYS A 243 -9.50 -31.28 -3.79
CA LYS A 243 -8.12 -30.95 -3.41
C LYS A 243 -7.62 -31.90 -2.33
N THR A 244 -6.40 -32.37 -2.49
CA THR A 244 -5.73 -33.23 -1.51
C THR A 244 -5.50 -32.47 -0.19
N LEU A 245 -5.39 -33.19 0.93
CA LEU A 245 -5.14 -32.59 2.23
C LEU A 245 -3.84 -31.77 2.24
N ILE A 246 -2.79 -32.27 1.57
CA ILE A 246 -1.50 -31.57 1.44
C ILE A 246 -1.63 -30.24 0.68
N GLU A 247 -2.48 -30.16 -0.35
CA GLU A 247 -2.75 -28.90 -1.06
C GLU A 247 -3.48 -27.89 -0.17
N ARG A 248 -4.42 -28.37 0.66
CA ARG A 248 -5.14 -27.52 1.63
C ARG A 248 -4.20 -26.99 2.72
N VAL A 249 -3.32 -27.84 3.26
CA VAL A 249 -2.28 -27.47 4.23
C VAL A 249 -1.29 -26.48 3.61
N SER A 250 -0.74 -26.79 2.43
CA SER A 250 0.20 -25.90 1.74
C SER A 250 -0.44 -24.53 1.48
N ARG A 251 -1.69 -24.48 1.01
CA ARG A 251 -2.43 -23.22 0.81
C ARG A 251 -2.49 -22.41 2.10
N GLN A 252 -2.77 -23.09 3.22
CA GLN A 252 -2.93 -22.43 4.50
C GLN A 252 -1.60 -21.91 5.05
N VAL A 253 -0.52 -22.67 4.89
CA VAL A 253 0.84 -22.22 5.16
C VAL A 253 1.24 -21.04 4.27
N ASP A 254 0.88 -21.05 2.99
CA ASP A 254 1.14 -19.93 2.08
C ASP A 254 0.33 -18.67 2.43
N ASN A 255 -0.83 -18.82 3.09
CA ASN A 255 -1.59 -17.71 3.65
C ASN A 255 -0.88 -17.12 4.88
N ILE A 256 -0.42 -17.97 5.79
CA ILE A 256 0.32 -17.56 6.98
C ILE A 256 1.64 -16.88 6.62
N ASN A 257 2.41 -17.45 5.69
CA ASN A 257 3.68 -16.88 5.23
C ASN A 257 3.47 -15.52 4.58
N TRP A 258 2.40 -15.36 3.78
CA TRP A 258 2.05 -14.06 3.18
C TRP A 258 1.69 -13.01 4.23
N LEU A 259 0.93 -13.36 5.27
CA LEU A 259 0.64 -12.47 6.40
C LEU A 259 1.93 -12.09 7.15
N LEU A 260 2.79 -13.08 7.39
CA LEU A 260 4.06 -12.87 8.08
C LEU A 260 4.99 -11.93 7.29
N GLU A 261 5.01 -12.01 5.96
CA GLU A 261 5.74 -11.05 5.12
C GLU A 261 5.24 -9.62 5.31
N ILE A 262 3.92 -9.40 5.38
CA ILE A 262 3.33 -8.08 5.64
C ILE A 262 3.72 -7.59 7.04
N LEU A 263 3.58 -8.45 8.05
CA LEU A 263 3.94 -8.11 9.43
C LEU A 263 5.43 -7.78 9.60
N LEU A 264 6.31 -8.52 8.92
CA LEU A 264 7.76 -8.28 8.95
C LEU A 264 8.15 -6.96 8.29
N ASP A 265 7.56 -6.64 7.13
CA ASP A 265 7.80 -5.39 6.44
C ASP A 265 7.37 -4.16 7.29
N ARG A 266 6.24 -4.29 7.97
CA ARG A 266 5.70 -3.28 8.89
C ARG A 266 6.35 -3.30 10.28
N GLN A 267 7.29 -4.20 10.54
CA GLN A 267 7.95 -4.39 11.86
C GLN A 267 6.97 -4.71 13.00
N MET A 268 5.88 -5.41 12.72
CA MET A 268 4.82 -5.77 13.68
C MET A 268 4.77 -7.26 14.03
N ALA A 269 5.72 -8.06 13.57
CA ALA A 269 5.69 -9.52 13.66
C ALA A 269 6.12 -10.12 15.02
N GLU A 270 6.43 -9.30 16.04
CA GLU A 270 6.92 -9.80 17.34
C GLU A 270 5.94 -10.77 18.01
N GLU A 271 4.67 -10.40 18.15
CA GLU A 271 3.65 -11.23 18.80
C GLU A 271 3.34 -12.51 18.01
N PHE A 272 3.57 -12.51 16.69
CA PHE A 272 3.43 -13.71 15.88
C PHE A 272 4.43 -14.78 16.32
N VAL A 273 5.62 -14.39 16.79
CA VAL A 273 6.63 -15.34 17.32
C VAL A 273 6.06 -16.10 18.51
N ASP A 274 5.43 -15.39 19.44
CA ASP A 274 4.82 -16.02 20.61
C ASP A 274 3.62 -16.88 20.21
N MET A 275 2.77 -16.42 19.30
CA MET A 275 1.66 -17.22 18.78
C MET A 275 2.15 -18.53 18.15
N TRP A 276 3.23 -18.47 17.37
CA TRP A 276 3.80 -19.65 16.72
C TRP A 276 4.56 -20.56 17.70
N ALA A 277 5.33 -20.00 18.63
CA ALA A 277 6.04 -20.76 19.67
C ALA A 277 5.08 -21.54 20.58
N ASN A 278 3.89 -21.00 20.85
CA ASN A 278 2.88 -21.59 21.72
C ASN A 278 1.91 -22.57 21.00
N GLN A 279 2.26 -23.07 19.82
CA GLN A 279 1.44 -24.06 19.08
C GLN A 279 1.66 -25.50 19.58
N GLY A 280 1.40 -25.76 20.86
CA GLY A 280 1.57 -27.08 21.49
C GLY A 280 0.80 -28.20 20.79
N GLU A 281 -0.41 -27.89 20.31
CA GLU A 281 -1.25 -28.83 19.58
C GLU A 281 -0.64 -29.20 18.21
N LEU A 282 -0.21 -28.23 17.41
CA LEU A 282 0.47 -28.50 16.14
C LEU A 282 1.77 -29.29 16.34
N LEU A 283 2.52 -29.02 17.41
CA LEU A 283 3.72 -29.78 17.75
C LEU A 283 3.38 -31.26 18.01
N SER A 284 2.29 -31.53 18.74
CA SER A 284 1.85 -32.91 18.98
C SER A 284 1.39 -33.61 17.70
N LEU A 285 0.67 -32.90 16.83
CA LEU A 285 0.21 -33.43 15.54
C LEU A 285 1.38 -33.66 14.58
N HIS A 286 2.40 -32.79 14.62
CA HIS A 286 3.63 -32.90 13.81
C HIS A 286 4.34 -34.24 14.02
N GLU A 287 4.42 -34.73 15.26
CA GLU A 287 5.09 -36.00 15.60
C GLU A 287 4.47 -37.20 14.86
N SER A 288 3.14 -37.20 14.71
CA SER A 288 2.37 -38.27 14.07
C SER A 288 2.17 -38.06 12.56
N ALA A 289 2.35 -36.83 12.07
CA ALA A 289 2.11 -36.49 10.68
C ALA A 289 3.19 -37.04 9.74
N SER A 290 2.79 -37.30 8.49
CA SER A 290 3.74 -37.73 7.45
C SER A 290 4.78 -36.63 7.17
N PRO A 291 6.03 -36.98 6.79
CA PRO A 291 7.05 -35.99 6.43
C PRO A 291 6.60 -35.01 5.34
N MET A 292 5.79 -35.47 4.39
CA MET A 292 5.23 -34.66 3.30
C MET A 292 4.23 -33.60 3.77
N VAL A 293 3.61 -33.76 4.92
CA VAL A 293 2.65 -32.78 5.47
C VAL A 293 3.33 -31.90 6.50
N ARG A 294 4.10 -32.49 7.42
CA ARG A 294 4.68 -31.78 8.55
C ARG A 294 5.79 -30.79 8.17
N TYR A 295 6.51 -31.02 7.06
CA TYR A 295 7.50 -30.05 6.57
C TYR A 295 6.87 -28.70 6.16
N GLU A 296 5.56 -28.67 5.87
CA GLU A 296 4.85 -27.42 5.59
C GLU A 296 4.84 -26.51 6.84
N LEU A 297 4.75 -27.06 8.06
CA LEU A 297 4.90 -26.27 9.30
C LEU A 297 6.32 -25.71 9.42
N SER A 298 7.31 -26.55 9.09
CA SER A 298 8.72 -26.14 9.11
C SER A 298 9.01 -24.99 8.13
N ARG A 299 8.21 -24.78 7.08
CA ARG A 299 8.34 -23.58 6.21
C ARG A 299 8.01 -22.28 6.95
N VAL A 300 7.01 -22.28 7.83
CA VAL A 300 6.66 -21.09 8.65
C VAL A 300 7.81 -20.76 9.61
N SER A 301 8.29 -21.78 10.33
CA SER A 301 9.44 -21.67 11.23
C SER A 301 10.70 -21.18 10.50
N ALA A 302 10.92 -21.61 9.25
CA ALA A 302 12.07 -21.18 8.45
C ALA A 302 12.06 -19.67 8.19
N ILE A 303 10.90 -19.10 7.85
CA ILE A 303 10.76 -17.65 7.62
C ILE A 303 11.04 -16.89 8.92
N LEU A 304 10.53 -17.36 10.06
CA LEU A 304 10.79 -16.74 11.36
C LEU A 304 12.27 -16.80 11.74
N PHE A 305 12.94 -17.93 11.55
CA PHE A 305 14.39 -18.03 11.80
C PHE A 305 15.19 -17.11 10.90
N ILE A 306 14.87 -17.05 9.60
CA ILE A 306 15.51 -16.12 8.65
C ILE A 306 15.32 -14.68 9.09
N ALA A 307 14.09 -14.28 9.43
CA ALA A 307 13.78 -12.92 9.87
C ALA A 307 14.51 -12.55 11.17
N MET A 308 14.56 -13.47 12.13
CA MET A 308 15.25 -13.30 13.40
C MET A 308 16.77 -13.20 13.22
N GLY A 309 17.39 -14.12 12.48
CA GLY A 309 18.83 -14.14 12.26
C GLY A 309 19.32 -12.94 11.43
N ASN A 310 18.50 -12.45 10.50
CA ASN A 310 18.80 -11.24 9.72
C ASN A 310 18.46 -9.93 10.44
N ARG A 311 18.03 -9.97 11.72
CA ARG A 311 17.66 -8.80 12.52
C ARG A 311 16.53 -7.96 11.92
N LYS A 312 15.68 -8.58 11.10
CA LYS A 312 14.44 -7.97 10.60
C LYS A 312 13.28 -8.10 11.60
N LEU A 313 13.44 -8.98 12.58
CA LEU A 313 12.48 -9.27 13.64
C LEU A 313 13.15 -9.03 15.00
N HIS A 314 12.62 -8.07 15.75
CA HIS A 314 13.05 -7.76 17.11
C HIS A 314 12.03 -8.36 18.07
N CYS A 315 12.47 -9.28 18.92
CA CYS A 315 11.61 -9.92 19.92
C CYS A 315 12.40 -10.18 21.21
N GLN A 316 11.68 -10.25 22.33
CA GLN A 316 12.25 -10.48 23.65
C GLN A 316 13.02 -11.80 23.74
N SER A 317 13.89 -11.93 24.76
CA SER A 317 14.73 -13.14 24.90
C SER A 317 13.90 -14.40 25.09
N GLU A 318 12.76 -14.27 25.75
CA GLU A 318 11.81 -15.31 26.08
C GLU A 318 11.12 -15.83 24.82
N ALA A 319 10.63 -14.93 23.96
CA ALA A 319 10.04 -15.28 22.67
C ALA A 319 11.04 -16.00 21.75
N ARG A 320 12.28 -15.51 21.67
CA ARG A 320 13.37 -16.14 20.91
C ARG A 320 13.67 -17.55 21.42
N LEU A 321 13.76 -17.70 22.74
CA LEU A 321 14.00 -18.99 23.36
C LEU A 321 12.83 -19.95 23.11
N GLY A 322 11.59 -19.49 23.30
CA GLY A 322 10.38 -20.28 23.09
C GLY A 322 10.28 -20.80 21.67
N LEU A 323 10.54 -19.93 20.66
CA LEU A 323 10.57 -20.35 19.26
C LEU A 323 11.60 -21.45 19.02
N LEU A 324 12.84 -21.27 19.51
CA LEU A 324 13.91 -22.24 19.32
C LEU A 324 13.62 -23.56 20.06
N GLN A 325 13.08 -23.52 21.27
CA GLN A 325 12.72 -24.72 22.03
C GLN A 325 11.59 -25.50 21.35
N ALA A 326 10.58 -24.80 20.85
CA ALA A 326 9.44 -25.43 20.19
C ALA A 326 9.80 -26.01 18.81
N TRP A 327 10.52 -25.24 17.99
CA TRP A 327 10.60 -25.50 16.55
C TRP A 327 11.98 -25.90 16.02
N LEU A 328 13.06 -25.85 16.82
CA LEU A 328 14.37 -26.32 16.37
C LEU A 328 14.37 -27.83 16.11
N GLY A 329 13.79 -28.62 17.01
CA GLY A 329 13.62 -30.08 16.85
C GLY A 329 12.87 -30.46 15.58
N PRO A 330 11.61 -29.99 15.40
CA PRO A 330 10.83 -30.16 14.18
C PRO A 330 11.57 -29.73 12.91
N MET A 331 12.26 -28.59 12.96
CA MET A 331 13.06 -28.08 11.84
C MET A 331 14.19 -29.04 11.46
N MET A 332 14.93 -29.58 12.44
CA MET A 332 15.99 -30.55 12.20
C MET A 332 15.45 -31.86 11.60
N LEU A 333 14.27 -32.31 12.05
CA LEU A 333 13.59 -33.50 11.54
C LEU A 333 13.15 -33.38 10.09
N ASP A 334 12.71 -32.18 9.69
CA ASP A 334 12.15 -31.95 8.35
C ASP A 334 13.15 -31.33 7.38
N PHE A 335 14.37 -31.02 7.81
CA PHE A 335 15.31 -30.24 7.01
C PHE A 335 15.66 -30.91 5.67
N GLY A 336 15.78 -32.23 5.63
CA GLY A 336 15.93 -32.97 4.38
C GLY A 336 14.76 -32.78 3.41
N TRP A 337 13.53 -32.61 3.88
CA TRP A 337 12.38 -32.28 3.04
C TRP A 337 12.40 -30.82 2.60
N LEU A 338 12.77 -29.89 3.47
CA LEU A 338 12.96 -28.48 3.09
C LEU A 338 14.02 -28.32 2.00
N GLN A 339 15.12 -29.08 2.05
CA GLN A 339 16.16 -29.07 1.02
C GLN A 339 15.64 -29.54 -0.35
N ARG A 340 14.79 -30.57 -0.37
CA ARG A 340 14.19 -31.15 -1.58
C ARG A 340 13.06 -30.26 -2.14
N CYS A 341 12.24 -29.70 -1.26
CA CYS A 341 11.03 -28.94 -1.58
C CYS A 341 11.12 -27.52 -1.01
N ARG A 342 12.04 -26.71 -1.55
CA ARG A 342 12.39 -25.40 -0.98
C ARG A 342 11.25 -24.38 -1.00
N LYS A 343 10.37 -24.42 -2.01
CA LYS A 343 9.27 -23.46 -2.21
C LYS A 343 9.69 -21.98 -2.01
N GLY A 344 10.84 -21.60 -2.57
CA GLY A 344 11.40 -20.25 -2.48
C GLY A 344 12.33 -19.97 -1.28
N LEU A 345 12.54 -20.94 -0.38
CA LEU A 345 13.47 -20.79 0.74
C LEU A 345 14.95 -20.87 0.28
N ASP A 346 15.74 -19.92 0.76
CA ASP A 346 17.20 -19.99 0.71
C ASP A 346 17.73 -20.81 1.91
N MET A 347 18.12 -22.05 1.63
CA MET A 347 18.59 -22.99 2.66
C MET A 347 19.88 -22.53 3.34
N LYS A 348 20.78 -21.83 2.63
CA LYS A 348 22.03 -21.34 3.24
C LYS A 348 21.73 -20.17 4.18
N ALA A 349 20.85 -19.27 3.75
CA ALA A 349 20.39 -18.18 4.59
C ALA A 349 19.67 -18.71 5.85
N LEU A 350 18.88 -19.79 5.71
CA LEU A 350 18.22 -20.45 6.84
C LEU A 350 19.24 -21.01 7.84
N GLU A 351 20.23 -21.79 7.40
CA GLU A 351 21.26 -22.36 8.28
C GLU A 351 22.04 -21.27 9.02
N GLU A 352 22.44 -20.21 8.32
CA GLU A 352 23.13 -19.08 8.94
C GLU A 352 22.23 -18.36 9.94
N ALA A 353 20.98 -18.10 9.58
CA ALA A 353 20.04 -17.39 10.43
C ALA A 353 19.67 -18.19 11.69
N MET A 354 19.48 -19.51 11.60
CA MET A 354 19.30 -20.39 12.75
C MET A 354 20.50 -20.33 13.70
N GLY A 355 21.72 -20.38 13.15
CA GLY A 355 22.94 -20.24 13.93
C GLY A 355 23.05 -18.88 14.62
N GLN A 356 22.70 -17.79 13.94
CA GLN A 356 22.67 -16.45 14.53
C GLN A 356 21.62 -16.35 15.64
N ALA A 357 20.41 -16.86 15.41
CA ALA A 357 19.33 -16.87 16.39
C ALA A 357 19.76 -17.57 17.69
N LEU A 358 20.36 -18.76 17.59
CA LEU A 358 20.92 -19.49 18.73
C LEU A 358 21.96 -18.66 19.49
N LEU A 359 22.91 -18.04 18.78
CA LEU A 359 23.96 -17.23 19.38
C LEU A 359 23.44 -15.97 20.12
N THR A 360 22.17 -15.60 19.93
CA THR A 360 21.54 -14.48 20.64
C THR A 360 20.97 -14.84 22.01
N LEU A 361 20.89 -16.14 22.35
CA LEU A 361 20.39 -16.62 23.65
C LEU A 361 21.47 -16.55 24.75
N PRO A 362 21.13 -16.68 26.04
CA PRO A 362 22.16 -16.83 27.08
C PRO A 362 22.88 -18.20 26.98
N LEU A 363 24.13 -18.26 27.46
CA LEU A 363 25.05 -19.40 27.24
C LEU A 363 24.49 -20.74 27.71
N LYS A 364 23.72 -20.76 28.80
CA LYS A 364 23.11 -21.98 29.33
C LYS A 364 22.11 -22.57 28.34
N GLN A 365 21.26 -21.74 27.73
CA GLN A 365 20.31 -22.19 26.72
C GLN A 365 21.02 -22.56 25.41
N GLN A 366 22.05 -21.79 25.01
CA GLN A 366 22.88 -22.14 23.86
C GLN A 366 23.46 -23.55 23.97
N TYR A 367 24.01 -23.91 25.14
CA TYR A 367 24.56 -25.24 25.39
C TYR A 367 23.52 -26.34 25.11
N VAL A 368 22.32 -26.23 25.68
CA VAL A 368 21.27 -27.26 25.53
C VAL A 368 20.94 -27.48 24.05
N LEU A 369 20.68 -26.39 23.32
CA LEU A 369 20.25 -26.45 21.92
C LEU A 369 21.39 -26.88 20.97
N PHE A 370 22.62 -26.43 21.20
CA PHE A 370 23.77 -26.88 20.40
C PHE A 370 24.10 -28.36 20.62
N MET A 371 23.95 -28.86 21.84
CA MET A 371 24.16 -30.29 22.12
C MET A 371 23.04 -31.15 21.50
N GLU A 372 21.80 -30.65 21.50
CA GLU A 372 20.71 -31.30 20.78
C GLU A 372 20.98 -31.37 19.28
N TRP A 373 21.35 -30.24 18.67
CA TRP A 373 21.76 -30.17 17.28
C TRP A 373 22.91 -31.13 16.96
N PHE A 374 23.96 -31.14 17.78
CA PHE A 374 25.13 -31.99 17.57
C PHE A 374 24.75 -33.48 17.56
N ARG A 375 23.89 -33.90 18.50
CA ARG A 375 23.35 -35.26 18.56
C ARG A 375 22.55 -35.60 17.30
N TYR A 376 21.74 -34.67 16.81
CA TYR A 376 20.90 -34.86 15.63
C TYR A 376 21.74 -34.92 14.34
N PHE A 377 22.63 -33.95 14.14
CA PHE A 377 23.53 -33.88 13.00
C PHE A 377 24.42 -35.13 12.89
N SER A 378 24.89 -35.66 14.03
CA SER A 378 25.67 -36.90 14.06
C SER A 378 24.92 -38.14 13.53
N LYS A 379 23.58 -38.12 13.58
CA LYS A 379 22.73 -39.23 13.10
C LYS A 379 22.27 -39.04 11.66
N HIS A 380 21.96 -37.81 11.27
CA HIS A 380 21.26 -37.50 10.02
C HIS A 380 22.14 -36.79 8.97
N GLY A 381 23.36 -36.38 9.33
CA GLY A 381 24.32 -35.78 8.42
C GLY A 381 23.76 -34.55 7.71
N THR A 382 23.86 -34.53 6.37
CA THR A 382 23.46 -33.39 5.54
C THR A 382 21.95 -33.17 5.46
N GLU A 383 21.13 -34.10 5.97
CA GLU A 383 19.68 -33.90 6.12
C GLU A 383 19.30 -33.09 7.37
N CYS A 384 20.29 -32.58 8.12
CA CYS A 384 20.15 -31.68 9.26
C CYS A 384 20.80 -30.32 8.93
N PRO A 385 20.30 -29.17 9.44
CA PRO A 385 20.90 -27.86 9.20
C PRO A 385 22.35 -27.82 9.66
N ASN A 386 23.25 -27.27 8.84
CA ASN A 386 24.65 -27.12 9.20
C ASN A 386 24.89 -25.87 10.06
N LEU A 387 24.90 -26.06 11.39
CA LEU A 387 25.16 -24.98 12.36
C LEU A 387 26.63 -24.89 12.79
N SER A 388 27.56 -25.53 12.07
CA SER A 388 28.97 -25.66 12.47
C SER A 388 29.65 -24.32 12.75
N LYS A 389 29.38 -23.29 11.93
CA LYS A 389 29.93 -21.93 12.13
C LYS A 389 29.48 -21.34 13.46
N ALA A 390 28.20 -21.45 13.78
CA ALA A 390 27.64 -20.94 15.04
C ALA A 390 28.15 -21.74 16.25
N PHE A 391 28.22 -23.07 16.11
CA PHE A 391 28.79 -23.95 17.13
C PHE A 391 30.24 -23.59 17.46
N GLN A 392 31.08 -23.35 16.44
CA GLN A 392 32.48 -22.91 16.64
C GLN A 392 32.57 -21.57 17.38
N ILE A 393 31.70 -20.61 17.06
CA ILE A 393 31.63 -19.31 17.75
C ILE A 393 31.27 -19.50 19.22
N TRP A 394 30.23 -20.28 19.49
CA TRP A 394 29.78 -20.61 20.85
C TRP A 394 30.87 -21.34 21.65
N TRP A 395 31.52 -22.34 21.05
CA TRP A 395 32.60 -23.10 21.68
C TRP A 395 33.75 -22.20 22.12
N ARG A 396 34.23 -21.33 21.21
CA ARG A 396 35.28 -20.36 21.52
C ARG A 396 34.89 -19.42 22.66
N ARG A 397 33.65 -18.92 22.67
CA ARG A 397 33.15 -18.02 23.72
C ARG A 397 33.04 -18.71 25.08
N SER A 398 32.62 -19.97 25.09
CA SER A 398 32.33 -20.72 26.32
C SER A 398 33.61 -21.22 27.00
N PHE A 399 34.62 -21.64 26.24
CA PHE A 399 35.81 -22.28 26.80
C PHE A 399 37.05 -21.38 26.82
N LEU A 400 37.26 -20.49 25.84
CA LEU A 400 38.50 -19.69 25.79
C LEU A 400 38.52 -18.52 26.78
N ARG A 401 37.36 -17.99 27.17
CA ARG A 401 37.27 -16.94 28.22
C ARG A 401 37.22 -17.50 29.65
N GLY A 402 36.74 -18.74 29.82
CA GLY A 402 36.76 -19.42 31.12
C GLY A 402 38.17 -19.79 31.57
N SER A 403 39.07 -20.09 30.63
CA SER A 403 40.48 -20.37 30.93
C SER A 403 41.30 -19.16 31.37
N GLU A 404 40.89 -17.94 31.04
CA GLU A 404 41.58 -16.72 31.49
C GLU A 404 41.26 -16.37 32.96
N THR A 405 40.10 -16.76 33.46
CA THR A 405 39.68 -16.46 34.85
C THR A 405 40.36 -17.40 35.87
N TYR A 406 40.65 -18.65 35.51
CA TYR A 406 41.38 -19.59 36.37
C TYR A 406 42.91 -19.43 36.31
N ALA A 407 43.45 -18.67 35.35
CA ALA A 407 44.90 -18.46 35.22
C ALA A 407 45.44 -17.33 36.12
N ILE A 408 44.57 -16.54 36.76
CA ILE A 408 44.96 -15.38 37.58
C ILE A 408 45.04 -15.73 39.08
N GLU A 409 44.46 -16.85 39.53
CA GLU A 409 44.50 -17.26 40.96
C GLU A 409 45.63 -18.26 41.31
N SER A 410 46.55 -18.56 40.39
CA SER A 410 47.69 -19.45 40.67
C SER A 410 49.06 -18.78 40.49
N ARG A 411 49.26 -17.62 41.11
CA ARG A 411 50.60 -17.04 41.33
C ARG A 411 50.80 -16.56 42.75
#